data_AF-Q0ZR66-F1
#
_entry.id   AF-Q0ZR66-F1
#
_cell.length_a   1.000
_cell.length_b   1.000
_cell.length_c   1.000
_cell.angle_alpha   90.00
_cell.angle_beta   90.00
_cell.angle_gamma   90.00
#
_symmetry.space_group_name_H-M   'P 1'
#
loop_
_entity.id
_entity.type
_entity.pdbx_description
1 polymer ?
#
loop_
_entity_poly.entity_id
_entity_poly.type
_entity_poly.pdbx_seq_one_letter_code
_entity_poly.pdbx_strand_id
1 'polypeptide(L)'
;MAPGSWLSPLAIAVITLGLQWPQQAATFPAIPLSSLFANAVLRAQHLHLLAAETYQELQRTYIPEEQRHTNKNSQVAFCYSETIPAPMKKDDAQQKSDMELLQFSLILIQSWLTPVQYLSKMFTNNLVFGTSDRVYEKLKDLEEGIQALMR
;
A
#
# COMPACT_ATOMS: atom_id res chain seq x y z
N MET A 1 -6.47 40.39 54.00
CA MET A 1 -5.13 40.02 53.51
C MET A 1 -5.30 39.30 52.18
N ALA A 2 -4.92 39.93 51.07
CA ALA A 2 -4.88 39.28 49.76
C ALA A 2 -3.40 39.13 49.37
N PRO A 3 -2.90 37.93 49.05
CA PRO A 3 -1.53 37.78 48.61
C PRO A 3 -1.42 38.20 47.14
N GLY A 4 -0.58 39.20 46.88
CA GLY A 4 -0.24 39.65 45.52
C GLY A 4 0.55 38.56 44.78
N SER A 5 0.14 38.30 43.54
CA SER A 5 0.83 37.39 42.63
C SER A 5 2.07 38.07 42.06
N TRP A 6 3.27 37.55 42.37
CA TRP A 6 4.56 38.01 41.84
C TRP A 6 4.94 37.11 40.67
N LEU A 7 4.40 37.37 39.48
CA LEU A 7 4.96 36.78 38.26
C LEU A 7 6.25 37.54 37.91
N SER A 8 7.38 36.86 38.06
CA SER A 8 8.72 37.40 37.75
C SER A 8 8.77 37.91 36.30
N PRO A 9 9.44 39.05 36.02
CA PRO A 9 9.54 39.61 34.67
C PRO A 9 10.18 38.64 33.66
N LEU A 10 11.00 37.70 34.14
CA LEU A 10 11.55 36.60 33.32
C LEU A 10 10.46 35.63 32.85
N ALA A 11 9.47 35.34 33.69
CA ALA A 11 8.36 34.46 33.32
C ALA A 11 7.48 35.11 32.23
N ILE A 12 7.29 36.43 32.31
CA ILE A 12 6.56 37.19 31.29
C ILE A 12 7.34 37.18 29.96
N ALA A 13 8.66 37.39 30.00
CA ALA A 13 9.51 37.34 28.81
C ALA A 13 9.52 35.96 28.12
N VAL A 14 9.48 34.87 28.89
CA VAL A 14 9.41 33.51 28.33
C VAL A 14 8.05 33.24 27.69
N ILE A 15 6.96 33.74 28.29
CA ILE A 15 5.61 33.62 27.72
C ILE A 15 5.49 34.45 26.44
N THR A 16 6.03 35.68 26.42
CA THR A 16 5.97 36.53 25.23
C THR A 16 6.84 36.00 24.09
N LEU A 17 8.06 35.49 24.36
CA LEU A 17 8.87 34.84 23.33
C LEU A 17 8.26 33.52 22.83
N GLY A 18 7.60 32.76 23.71
CA GLY A 18 6.91 31.53 23.33
C GLY A 18 5.69 31.75 22.44
N LEU A 19 4.96 32.86 22.63
CA LEU A 19 3.85 33.25 21.75
C LEU A 19 4.29 33.84 20.41
N GLN A 20 5.54 34.28 20.29
CA GLN A 20 6.06 34.93 19.09
C GLN A 20 6.64 33.94 18.07
N TRP A 21 6.61 32.64 18.36
CA TRP A 21 6.91 31.63 17.36
C TRP A 21 5.85 31.71 16.26
N PRO A 22 6.20 32.10 15.03
CA PRO A 22 5.25 32.04 13.95
C PRO A 22 4.94 30.56 13.76
N GLN A 23 3.69 30.15 14.03
CA GLN A 23 3.13 29.02 13.32
C GLN A 23 3.01 29.45 11.86
N GLN A 24 4.14 29.51 11.15
CA GLN A 24 4.16 29.23 9.72
C GLN A 24 3.77 27.76 9.63
N ALA A 25 2.46 27.50 9.75
CA ALA A 25 1.82 26.42 9.05
C ALA A 25 2.17 26.68 7.59
N ALA A 26 3.32 26.15 7.17
CA ALA A 26 3.64 25.98 5.77
C ALA A 26 2.42 25.24 5.22
N THR A 27 1.56 25.98 4.55
CA THR A 27 0.44 25.44 3.79
C THR A 27 1.12 24.83 2.58
N PHE A 28 1.79 23.69 2.79
CA PHE A 28 2.21 22.82 1.73
C PHE A 28 0.98 22.64 0.85
N PRO A 29 1.06 22.90 -0.46
CA PRO A 29 -0.08 22.69 -1.33
C PRO A 29 -0.52 21.24 -1.15
N ALA A 30 -1.78 21.06 -0.74
CA ALA A 30 -2.36 19.73 -0.62
C ALA A 30 -2.19 19.03 -1.97
N ILE A 31 -1.67 17.81 -1.95
CA ILE A 31 -1.46 17.01 -3.16
C ILE A 31 -2.84 16.87 -3.84
N PRO A 32 -2.99 17.24 -5.13
CA PRO A 32 -4.27 17.16 -5.79
C PRO A 32 -4.72 15.71 -5.93
N LEU A 33 -6.03 15.48 -5.87
CA LEU A 33 -6.64 14.15 -5.92
C LEU A 33 -6.22 13.35 -7.18
N SER A 34 -6.10 14.04 -8.32
CA SER A 34 -5.63 13.43 -9.57
C SER A 34 -4.21 12.86 -9.46
N SER A 35 -3.31 13.53 -8.74
CA SER A 35 -1.96 13.05 -8.50
C SER A 35 -1.96 11.84 -7.56
N LEU A 36 -2.84 11.80 -6.57
CA LEU A 36 -3.00 10.62 -5.70
C LEU A 36 -3.46 9.39 -6.51
N PHE A 37 -4.47 9.56 -7.36
CA PHE A 37 -4.92 8.48 -8.25
C PHE A 37 -3.82 8.04 -9.22
N ALA A 38 -3.13 8.98 -9.87
CA ALA A 38 -2.04 8.66 -10.79
C ALA A 38 -0.93 7.86 -10.09
N ASN A 39 -0.55 8.27 -8.88
CA ASN A 39 0.44 7.55 -8.07
C ASN A 39 -0.04 6.15 -7.68
N ALA A 40 -1.29 6.00 -7.27
CA ALA A 40 -1.86 4.69 -6.93
C ALA A 40 -1.87 3.74 -8.15
N VAL A 41 -2.29 4.25 -9.32
CA VAL A 41 -2.29 3.48 -10.58
C VAL A 41 -0.87 3.04 -10.97
N LEU A 42 0.11 3.95 -10.91
CA LEU A 42 1.51 3.62 -11.21
C LEU A 42 2.06 2.55 -10.27
N ARG A 43 1.78 2.66 -8.96
CA ARG A 43 2.19 1.66 -7.96
C ARG A 43 1.54 0.29 -8.22
N ALA A 44 0.25 0.26 -8.53
CA ALA A 44 -0.48 -0.97 -8.84
C ALA A 44 0.04 -1.65 -10.12
N GLN A 45 0.32 -0.86 -11.17
CA GLN A 45 0.90 -1.38 -12.41
C GLN A 45 2.30 -1.97 -12.17
N HIS A 46 3.13 -1.28 -11.39
CA HIS A 46 4.45 -1.79 -11.04
C HIS A 46 4.38 -3.10 -10.26
N LEU A 47 3.45 -3.21 -9.29
CA LEU A 47 3.20 -4.45 -8.57
C LEU A 47 2.75 -5.59 -9.49
N HIS A 48 1.88 -5.31 -10.46
CA HIS A 48 1.44 -6.31 -11.44
C HIS A 48 2.61 -6.86 -12.25
N LEU A 49 3.50 -5.98 -12.74
CA LEU A 49 4.70 -6.39 -13.48
C LEU A 49 5.62 -7.26 -12.61
N LEU A 50 5.91 -6.83 -11.38
CA LEU A 50 6.74 -7.59 -10.45
C LEU A 50 6.15 -8.98 -10.16
N ALA A 51 4.83 -9.09 -9.99
CA ALA A 51 4.16 -10.36 -9.76
C ALA A 51 4.26 -11.28 -10.98
N ALA A 52 4.05 -10.75 -12.19
CA ALA A 52 4.16 -11.51 -13.43
C ALA A 52 5.59 -12.02 -13.67
N GLU A 53 6.60 -11.16 -13.48
CA GLU A 53 8.01 -11.52 -13.60
C GLU A 53 8.40 -12.60 -12.60
N THR A 54 8.00 -12.43 -11.33
CA THR A 54 8.28 -13.41 -10.25
C THR A 54 7.63 -14.77 -10.54
N TYR A 55 6.38 -14.78 -11.01
CA TYR A 55 5.68 -16.01 -11.37
C TYR A 55 6.38 -16.74 -12.53
N GLN A 56 6.75 -16.00 -13.58
CA GLN A 56 7.47 -16.59 -14.71
C GLN A 56 8.82 -17.16 -14.31
N GLU A 57 9.56 -16.47 -13.44
CA GLU A 57 10.86 -16.94 -12.97
C GLU A 57 10.75 -18.22 -12.13
N LEU A 58 9.74 -18.29 -11.26
CA LEU A 58 9.41 -19.51 -10.50
C LEU A 58 9.08 -20.66 -11.46
N GLN A 59 8.23 -20.41 -12.47
CA GLN A 59 7.85 -21.42 -13.45
C GLN A 59 9.06 -21.93 -14.24
N ARG A 60 9.99 -21.05 -14.64
CA ARG A 60 11.22 -21.44 -15.35
C ARG A 60 12.16 -22.26 -14.48
N THR A 61 12.31 -21.87 -13.21
CA THR A 61 13.24 -22.50 -12.27
C THR A 61 12.76 -23.88 -11.83
N TYR A 62 11.46 -24.04 -11.57
CA TYR A 62 10.94 -25.23 -10.90
C TYR A 62 10.06 -26.14 -11.77
N ILE A 63 9.55 -25.68 -12.92
CA ILE A 63 8.73 -26.51 -13.82
C ILE A 63 9.54 -26.88 -15.08
N PRO A 64 9.79 -28.17 -15.37
CA PRO A 64 10.45 -28.61 -16.61
C PRO A 64 9.67 -28.19 -17.87
N GLU A 65 10.37 -27.82 -18.94
CA GLU A 65 9.77 -27.33 -20.21
C GLU A 65 8.67 -28.24 -20.78
N GLU A 66 8.90 -29.55 -20.72
CA GLU A 66 7.97 -30.58 -21.20
C GLU A 66 6.64 -30.57 -20.44
N GLN A 67 6.68 -30.12 -19.16
CA GLN A 67 5.49 -29.98 -18.33
C GLN A 67 4.84 -28.59 -18.40
N ARG A 68 5.54 -27.54 -18.86
CA ARG A 68 4.92 -26.19 -18.94
C ARG A 68 3.75 -26.11 -19.92
N HIS A 69 3.75 -26.95 -20.95
CA HIS A 69 2.71 -26.99 -21.98
C HIS A 69 1.59 -28.02 -21.70
N THR A 70 1.86 -29.00 -20.85
CA THR A 70 0.92 -30.07 -20.45
C THR A 70 0.28 -29.83 -19.08
N ASN A 71 0.89 -29.00 -18.24
CA ASN A 71 0.35 -28.51 -16.98
C ASN A 71 -0.74 -27.44 -17.24
N LYS A 72 -1.76 -27.82 -18.01
CA LYS A 72 -3.11 -27.24 -17.93
C LYS A 72 -3.89 -27.80 -16.74
N ASN A 73 -3.26 -28.62 -15.91
CA ASN A 73 -3.80 -29.02 -14.64
C ASN A 73 -3.52 -27.90 -13.65
N SER A 74 -4.38 -26.87 -13.71
CA SER A 74 -4.67 -26.08 -12.53
C SER A 74 -5.09 -27.07 -11.43
N GLN A 75 -4.14 -27.64 -10.69
CA GLN A 75 -4.42 -27.99 -9.30
C GLN A 75 -5.11 -26.75 -8.76
N VAL A 76 -6.36 -26.89 -8.34
CA VAL A 76 -7.28 -25.80 -7.97
C VAL A 76 -6.50 -24.79 -7.15
N ALA A 77 -6.04 -23.74 -7.83
CA ALA A 77 -5.11 -22.80 -7.25
C ALA A 77 -5.98 -21.86 -6.44
N PHE A 78 -6.07 -22.14 -5.15
CA PHE A 78 -6.86 -21.31 -4.25
C PHE A 78 -6.15 -19.97 -4.08
N CYS A 79 -6.75 -18.91 -4.62
CA CYS A 79 -6.25 -17.56 -4.40
C CYS A 79 -6.75 -17.06 -3.04
N TYR A 80 -5.88 -16.43 -2.26
CA TYR A 80 -6.27 -15.77 -1.00
C TYR A 80 -7.38 -14.72 -1.19
N SER A 81 -7.54 -14.22 -2.42
CA SER A 81 -8.57 -13.26 -2.81
C SER A 81 -9.87 -13.87 -3.33
N GLU A 82 -10.01 -15.20 -3.45
CA GLU A 82 -11.13 -15.85 -4.14
C GLU A 82 -12.48 -15.67 -3.40
N THR A 83 -12.45 -15.38 -2.11
CA THR A 83 -13.64 -15.11 -1.28
C THR A 83 -14.03 -13.63 -1.25
N ILE A 84 -13.23 -12.74 -1.85
CA ILE A 84 -13.51 -11.31 -1.88
C ILE A 84 -14.56 -11.04 -2.97
N PRO A 85 -15.70 -10.40 -2.65
CA PRO A 85 -16.76 -10.13 -3.62
C PRO A 85 -16.44 -8.94 -4.54
N ALA A 86 -15.23 -8.90 -5.09
CA ALA A 86 -14.79 -7.85 -6.00
C ALA A 86 -15.49 -7.99 -7.37
N PRO A 87 -15.81 -6.88 -8.06
CA PRO A 87 -16.41 -6.94 -9.37
C PRO A 87 -15.43 -7.58 -10.37
N MET A 88 -15.87 -8.67 -11.01
CA MET A 88 -15.04 -9.45 -11.95
C MET A 88 -15.26 -9.03 -13.41
N LYS A 89 -16.39 -8.37 -13.70
CA LYS A 89 -16.74 -7.89 -15.04
C LYS A 89 -16.86 -6.38 -15.05
N LYS A 90 -16.71 -5.82 -16.25
CA LYS A 90 -16.81 -4.38 -16.50
C LYS A 90 -18.16 -3.82 -16.03
N ASP A 91 -19.26 -4.47 -16.39
CA ASP A 91 -20.61 -4.00 -16.07
C ASP A 91 -20.84 -3.98 -14.56
N ASP A 92 -20.34 -5.00 -13.84
CA ASP A 92 -20.42 -5.08 -12.38
C ASP A 92 -19.62 -3.95 -11.71
N ALA A 93 -18.44 -3.63 -12.24
CA ALA A 93 -17.59 -2.55 -11.73
C ALA A 93 -18.21 -1.16 -11.95
N GLN A 94 -18.85 -0.94 -13.10
CA GLN A 94 -19.50 0.35 -13.43
C GLN A 94 -20.74 0.63 -12.57
N GLN A 95 -21.33 -0.40 -11.95
CA GLN A 95 -22.46 -0.25 -11.02
C GLN A 95 -22.02 0.08 -9.58
N LYS A 96 -20.72 0.10 -9.29
CA LYS A 96 -20.17 0.40 -7.98
C LYS A 96 -19.80 1.87 -7.85
N SER A 97 -19.95 2.40 -6.64
CA SER A 97 -19.41 3.72 -6.31
C SER A 97 -17.87 3.69 -6.24
N ASP A 98 -17.25 4.86 -6.45
CA ASP A 98 -15.78 5.00 -6.33
C ASP A 98 -15.27 4.48 -4.97
N MET A 99 -16.00 4.76 -3.89
CA MET A 99 -15.66 4.31 -2.54
C MET A 99 -15.76 2.78 -2.40
N GLU A 100 -16.78 2.13 -2.97
CA GLU A 100 -16.86 0.67 -2.99
C GLU A 100 -15.68 0.05 -3.76
N LEU A 101 -15.31 0.63 -4.92
CA LEU A 101 -14.17 0.17 -5.71
C LEU A 101 -12.85 0.32 -4.94
N LEU A 102 -12.65 1.43 -4.22
CA LEU A 102 -11.50 1.64 -3.34
C LEU A 102 -11.50 0.64 -2.18
N GLN A 103 -12.65 0.35 -1.57
CA GLN A 103 -12.77 -0.64 -0.51
C GLN A 103 -12.43 -2.06 -1.00
N PHE A 104 -12.92 -2.47 -2.17
CA PHE A 104 -12.53 -3.76 -2.76
C PHE A 104 -11.03 -3.82 -3.04
N SER A 105 -10.46 -2.73 -3.58
CA SER A 105 -9.03 -2.62 -3.85
C SER A 105 -8.20 -2.75 -2.57
N LEU A 106 -8.63 -2.09 -1.49
CA LEU A 106 -7.96 -2.17 -0.19
C LEU A 106 -7.97 -3.59 0.38
N ILE A 107 -9.12 -4.26 0.37
CA ILE A 107 -9.26 -5.64 0.86
C ILE A 107 -8.39 -6.60 0.02
N LEU A 108 -8.36 -6.41 -1.31
CA LEU A 108 -7.47 -7.17 -2.20
C LEU A 108 -6.01 -6.99 -1.79
N ILE A 109 -5.52 -5.76 -1.66
CA ILE A 109 -4.13 -5.48 -1.27
C ILE A 109 -3.80 -6.13 0.09
N GLN A 110 -4.69 -5.97 1.07
CA GLN A 110 -4.51 -6.49 2.42
C GLN A 110 -4.47 -8.02 2.46
N SER A 111 -5.25 -8.70 1.62
CA SER A 111 -5.25 -10.17 1.53
C SER A 111 -3.88 -10.75 1.13
N TRP A 112 -3.03 -9.96 0.46
CA TRP A 112 -1.71 -10.38 0.00
C TRP A 112 -0.56 -10.02 0.95
N LEU A 113 -0.77 -9.14 1.94
CA LEU A 113 0.30 -8.71 2.84
C LEU A 113 0.94 -9.87 3.61
N THR A 114 0.12 -10.69 4.28
CA THR A 114 0.62 -11.83 5.06
C THR A 114 1.23 -12.93 4.19
N PRO A 115 0.58 -13.37 3.09
CA PRO A 115 1.18 -14.35 2.17
C PRO A 115 2.55 -13.91 1.63
N VAL A 116 2.68 -12.66 1.17
CA VAL A 116 3.94 -12.15 0.62
C VAL A 116 5.01 -12.04 1.70
N GLN A 117 4.66 -11.61 2.92
CA GLN A 117 5.61 -11.54 4.03
C GLN A 117 6.11 -12.93 4.46
N TYR A 118 5.25 -13.95 4.38
CA TYR A 118 5.66 -15.32 4.64
C TYR A 118 6.55 -15.86 3.52
N LEU A 119 6.18 -15.60 2.26
CA LEU A 119 6.93 -16.01 1.08
C LEU A 119 8.33 -15.39 1.07
N SER A 120 8.46 -14.10 1.36
CA SER A 120 9.77 -13.43 1.39
C SER A 120 10.71 -14.10 2.40
N LYS A 121 10.22 -14.46 3.60
CA LYS A 121 10.99 -15.18 4.62
C LYS A 121 11.49 -16.54 4.14
N MET A 122 10.67 -17.29 3.40
CA MET A 122 11.03 -18.62 2.89
C MET A 122 12.10 -18.58 1.80
N PHE A 123 12.20 -17.48 1.05
CA PHE A 123 13.10 -17.35 -0.09
C PHE A 123 14.27 -16.37 0.12
N THR A 124 14.47 -15.87 1.35
CA THR A 124 15.56 -14.94 1.73
C THR A 124 16.97 -15.35 1.30
N ASN A 125 17.20 -16.65 1.04
CA ASN A 125 18.51 -17.20 0.64
C ASN A 125 18.59 -17.64 -0.83
N ASN A 126 17.52 -17.52 -1.61
CA ASN A 126 17.51 -17.88 -3.02
C ASN A 126 17.68 -16.63 -3.89
N LEU A 127 18.79 -16.56 -4.64
CA LEU A 127 19.08 -15.53 -5.66
C LEU A 127 17.93 -15.30 -6.65
N VAL A 128 17.06 -16.30 -6.82
CA VAL A 128 15.88 -16.30 -7.69
C VAL A 128 14.82 -15.26 -7.25
N PHE A 129 14.80 -14.86 -5.99
CA PHE A 129 13.76 -13.97 -5.42
C PHE A 129 14.29 -12.61 -4.94
N GLY A 130 15.41 -12.12 -5.48
CA GLY A 130 15.95 -10.80 -5.13
C GLY A 130 14.97 -9.61 -5.33
N THR A 131 13.90 -9.80 -6.10
CA THR A 131 12.80 -8.85 -6.28
C THR A 131 11.68 -8.97 -5.23
N SER A 132 11.53 -10.12 -4.58
CA SER A 132 10.45 -10.44 -3.63
C SER A 132 10.49 -9.58 -2.38
N ASP A 133 11.69 -9.23 -1.90
CA ASP A 133 11.85 -8.47 -0.64
C ASP A 133 11.26 -7.05 -0.77
N ARG A 134 11.10 -6.57 -2.02
CA ARG A 134 10.49 -5.26 -2.33
C ARG A 134 8.98 -5.33 -2.55
N VAL A 135 8.41 -6.51 -2.82
CA VAL A 135 6.97 -6.65 -3.13
C VAL A 135 6.11 -6.30 -1.91
N TYR A 136 6.53 -6.74 -0.72
CA TYR A 136 5.84 -6.40 0.53
C TYR A 136 5.77 -4.89 0.75
N GLU A 137 6.92 -4.21 0.67
CA GLU A 137 6.99 -2.74 0.82
C GLU A 137 6.17 -2.01 -0.24
N LYS A 138 6.18 -2.49 -1.50
CA LYS A 138 5.37 -1.91 -2.57
C LYS A 138 3.87 -2.12 -2.35
N LEU A 139 3.46 -3.24 -1.77
CA LEU A 139 2.07 -3.48 -1.35
C LEU A 139 1.66 -2.54 -0.22
N LYS A 140 2.51 -2.34 0.78
CA LYS A 140 2.27 -1.36 1.87
C LYS A 140 2.17 0.07 1.33
N ASP A 141 3.08 0.47 0.45
CA ASP A 141 3.03 1.76 -0.25
C ASP A 141 1.70 1.97 -0.99
N LEU A 142 1.16 0.93 -1.64
CA LEU A 142 -0.12 1.00 -2.33
C LEU A 142 -1.30 1.04 -1.35
N GLU A 143 -1.27 0.24 -0.28
CA GLU A 143 -2.27 0.25 0.80
C GLU A 143 -2.46 1.66 1.35
N GLU A 144 -1.37 2.34 1.70
CA GLU A 144 -1.40 3.71 2.20
C GLU A 144 -1.95 4.70 1.17
N GLY A 145 -1.60 4.51 -0.11
CA GLY A 145 -2.11 5.32 -1.21
C GLY A 145 -3.64 5.20 -1.38
N ILE A 146 -4.18 3.99 -1.29
CA ILE A 146 -5.63 3.74 -1.33
C ILE A 146 -6.32 4.31 -0.09
N GLN A 147 -5.75 4.12 1.11
CA GLN A 147 -6.29 4.70 2.33
C GLN A 147 -6.33 6.23 2.28
N ALA A 148 -5.35 6.87 1.64
CA ALA A 148 -5.35 8.32 1.44
C ALA A 148 -6.45 8.78 0.48
N LEU A 149 -6.78 8.00 -0.55
CA LEU A 149 -7.89 8.28 -1.48
C LEU A 149 -9.28 8.12 -0.83
N MET A 150 -9.37 7.38 0.27
CA MET A 150 -10.62 7.13 1.00
C MET A 150 -10.90 8.14 2.12
N ARG A 151 -9.96 9.03 2.43
CA ARG A 151 -10.12 10.10 3.43
C ARG A 151 -10.73 11.34 2.81
#